data_AF-A0A0K8P1Q4-F1
#
_entry.id   AF-A0A0K8P1Q4-F1
#
_cell.length_a   1.000
_cell.length_b   1.000
_cell.length_c   1.000
_cell.angle_alpha   90.00
_cell.angle_beta   90.00
_cell.angle_gamma   90.00
#
_symmetry.space_group_name_H-M   'P 1'
#
loop_
_entity.id
_entity.type
_entity.pdbx_description
1 polymer ?
#
loop_
_entity_poly.entity_id
_entity_poly.type
_entity_poly.pdbx_seq_one_letter_code
_entity_poly.pdbx_strand_id
1 'polypeptide(L)'
;MTRRAAGLGLALIPAVVVCAALAGPPTSAPPAAAAPAAATAAPGDEAPLDYTTRPGDTLIGLSARLLADPGRWRELARVNGLANPHRIAVGQALRIPLDWLRSEPATATVIGVAGRASLLPDGALQVGQAVAEGRSLQTGADGNLTVRLVDGTVLRLRADSRLELSESRRLPSVGGTRSGTRLDAGRVEIKAGTAGAGLPGFRVRTPQGVLAVRGTAFRVEVATDRATTRGEVLEGTVAFSGQPVTAGHGSAIDADGRVAPASPLAPAPDLAALPGLQQRLLVRFALPRPEGVRAWRAQVAVDASFDTVLADLTTAGAELRFADLPDGDYLLRVRAIDPQGWEGYDADHRFRLKARPEAPLPSSPAPGAVLSGERVSLAWAAHAEAGSYRLQIAGDAGFEAPLRDLADLGTPGAVVDGLAPGRYRWRLRSVRPGGDAGPWGDARGFEIRPPPPNPPPPRIGDESLSLAWEGQPGQRFDVQLARDPAFTQGVASVELDRPAVELPLPGSGRFWVRLRVRDPDGFIGPWTAPQSVDVPHCLRDGSGRCVRAGDGIVDTVP
;
A
#
# COMPACT_ATOMS: atom_id res chain seq x y z
N MET A 1 -17.16 53.11 30.38
CA MET A 1 -18.04 52.16 31.09
C MET A 1 -17.14 51.06 31.67
N THR A 2 -16.54 51.25 32.86
CA THR A 2 -17.03 50.83 34.22
C THR A 2 -17.18 49.30 34.32
N ARG A 3 -16.49 48.49 35.17
CA ARG A 3 -15.73 48.62 36.45
C ARG A 3 -14.69 47.44 36.51
N ARG A 4 -13.45 47.52 37.03
CA ARG A 4 -12.95 47.49 38.45
C ARG A 4 -13.61 46.39 39.32
N ALA A 5 -12.97 45.59 40.19
CA ALA A 5 -11.71 45.60 40.95
C ALA A 5 -11.41 44.15 41.46
N ALA A 6 -10.14 43.69 41.57
CA ALA A 6 -9.24 43.67 42.76
C ALA A 6 -9.70 42.87 43.99
N GLY A 7 -8.80 42.02 44.54
CA GLY A 7 -8.96 41.38 45.85
C GLY A 7 -7.82 40.43 46.23
N LEU A 8 -6.72 40.99 46.75
CA LEU A 8 -5.67 40.30 47.52
C LEU A 8 -6.25 39.86 48.88
N GLY A 9 -5.83 38.71 49.41
CA GLY A 9 -6.13 38.28 50.78
C GLY A 9 -5.05 37.36 51.34
N LEU A 10 -4.06 37.97 52.01
CA LEU A 10 -3.03 37.34 52.82
C LEU A 10 -3.58 37.15 54.24
N ALA A 11 -3.44 35.97 54.86
CA ALA A 11 -3.64 35.79 56.31
C ALA A 11 -2.66 34.73 56.85
N LEU A 12 -1.91 35.13 57.88
CA LEU A 12 -0.93 34.36 58.64
C LEU A 12 -1.52 33.92 60.01
N ILE A 13 -1.23 32.66 60.41
CA ILE A 13 -0.80 32.17 61.77
C ILE A 13 -1.87 32.16 62.92
N PRO A 14 -1.81 31.37 64.04
CA PRO A 14 -0.87 30.32 64.55
C PRO A 14 -1.50 29.00 65.14
N ALA A 15 -0.60 28.08 65.57
CA ALA A 15 -0.63 27.25 66.81
C ALA A 15 -1.55 26.00 66.86
N VAL A 16 -1.25 24.88 67.54
CA VAL A 16 -0.11 24.37 68.34
C VAL A 16 -0.36 22.84 68.51
N VAL A 17 0.69 22.04 68.30
CA VAL A 17 1.20 20.85 69.04
C VAL A 17 0.24 19.99 69.88
N VAL A 18 0.23 18.65 69.69
CA VAL A 18 0.57 17.61 70.72
C VAL A 18 1.00 16.29 70.04
N CYS A 19 2.10 15.73 70.55
CA CYS A 19 2.74 14.46 70.20
C CYS A 19 1.93 13.21 70.58
N ALA A 20 2.12 12.12 69.82
CA ALA A 20 2.19 10.77 70.40
C ALA A 20 3.11 9.89 69.53
N ALA A 21 4.22 9.46 70.11
CA ALA A 21 5.16 8.50 69.55
C ALA A 21 4.76 7.08 69.94
N LEU A 22 4.84 6.12 69.01
CA LEU A 22 5.05 4.69 69.29
C LEU A 22 5.81 4.04 68.11
N ALA A 23 6.60 3.04 68.48
CA ALA A 23 7.81 2.52 67.85
C ALA A 23 7.65 1.44 66.75
N GLY A 24 8.66 1.40 65.85
CA GLY A 24 9.25 0.21 65.19
C GLY A 24 8.60 -0.33 63.90
N PRO A 25 9.33 -1.04 63.00
CA PRO A 25 10.77 -1.40 62.97
C PRO A 25 11.53 -0.88 61.72
N PRO A 26 12.87 -1.00 61.65
CA PRO A 26 13.62 -0.74 60.42
C PRO A 26 13.52 -1.97 59.50
N THR A 27 12.88 -1.83 58.34
CA THR A 27 13.00 -2.83 57.26
C THR A 27 14.17 -2.43 56.37
N SER A 28 15.33 -3.00 56.67
CA SER A 28 16.50 -2.99 55.79
C SER A 28 16.16 -3.70 54.48
N ALA A 29 16.01 -2.95 53.40
CA ALA A 29 16.02 -3.51 52.05
C ALA A 29 17.42 -4.11 51.77
N PRO A 30 17.50 -5.34 51.22
CA PRO A 30 18.79 -5.92 50.87
C PRO A 30 19.44 -5.12 49.74
N PRO A 31 20.78 -4.98 49.71
CA PRO A 31 21.45 -4.36 48.58
C PRO A 31 21.18 -5.21 47.33
N ALA A 32 20.69 -4.58 46.28
CA ALA A 32 20.63 -5.18 44.95
C ALA A 32 22.05 -5.62 44.59
N ALA A 33 22.24 -6.94 44.48
CA ALA A 33 23.49 -7.51 44.03
C ALA A 33 23.76 -7.00 42.62
N ALA A 34 24.75 -6.11 42.51
CA ALA A 34 25.31 -5.70 41.23
C ALA A 34 25.84 -6.96 40.53
N ALA A 35 25.21 -7.34 39.43
CA ALA A 35 25.77 -8.32 38.51
C ALA A 35 27.14 -7.78 38.02
N PRO A 36 28.18 -8.62 37.92
CA PRO A 36 29.49 -8.16 37.50
C PRO A 36 29.39 -7.59 36.09
N ALA A 37 29.91 -6.37 35.92
CA ALA A 37 30.08 -5.74 34.63
C ALA A 37 30.91 -6.67 33.73
N ALA A 38 30.32 -7.14 32.64
CA ALA A 38 31.03 -7.93 31.64
C ALA A 38 32.11 -7.04 31.00
N ALA A 39 33.36 -7.39 31.23
CA ALA A 39 34.52 -6.74 30.66
C ALA A 39 34.48 -6.78 29.13
N THR A 40 35.01 -5.73 28.52
CA THR A 40 35.22 -5.58 27.08
C THR A 40 36.08 -6.72 26.55
N ALA A 41 35.46 -7.72 25.89
CA ALA A 41 36.17 -8.86 25.34
C ALA A 41 36.83 -8.50 23.99
N ALA A 42 38.16 -8.46 24.00
CA ALA A 42 39.01 -8.55 22.80
C ALA A 42 38.77 -9.90 22.07
N PRO A 43 39.18 -10.07 20.80
CA PRO A 43 38.98 -11.34 20.08
C PRO A 43 39.84 -12.43 20.73
N GLY A 44 39.22 -13.24 21.59
CA GLY A 44 39.85 -14.29 22.40
C GLY A 44 39.12 -14.60 23.72
N ASP A 45 38.24 -13.72 24.20
CA ASP A 45 37.55 -13.91 25.49
C ASP A 45 36.25 -14.69 25.33
N GLU A 46 36.37 -15.98 25.02
CA GLU A 46 35.24 -16.91 25.07
C GLU A 46 35.08 -17.44 26.49
N ALA A 47 33.90 -17.20 27.09
CA ALA A 47 33.56 -17.79 28.37
C ALA A 47 33.71 -19.33 28.26
N PRO A 48 34.56 -19.96 29.09
CA PRO A 48 34.79 -21.39 29.00
C PRO A 48 33.52 -22.17 29.33
N LEU A 49 33.42 -23.39 28.80
CA LEU A 49 32.39 -24.33 29.23
C LEU A 49 32.69 -24.78 30.66
N ASP A 50 31.76 -24.52 31.58
CA ASP A 50 31.80 -25.07 32.93
C ASP A 50 31.31 -26.52 32.93
N TYR A 51 32.23 -27.45 33.16
CA TYR A 51 31.96 -28.88 33.23
C TYR A 51 32.04 -29.38 34.67
N THR A 52 30.96 -29.92 35.20
CA THR A 52 30.96 -30.60 36.50
C THR A 52 31.42 -32.05 36.34
N THR A 53 32.53 -32.39 36.99
CA THR A 53 33.09 -33.75 36.97
C THR A 53 32.15 -34.76 37.62
N ARG A 54 32.10 -35.96 37.05
CA ARG A 54 31.27 -37.09 37.46
C ARG A 54 32.13 -38.24 38.01
N PRO A 55 31.54 -39.18 38.76
CA PRO A 55 32.25 -40.39 39.16
C PRO A 55 32.86 -41.11 37.96
N GLY A 56 34.16 -41.41 38.02
CA GLY A 56 34.90 -42.08 36.94
C GLY A 56 35.55 -41.14 35.91
N ASP A 57 35.32 -39.83 35.97
CA ASP A 57 36.03 -38.89 35.11
C ASP A 57 37.52 -38.83 35.46
N THR A 58 38.35 -38.74 34.43
CA THR A 58 39.78 -38.41 34.52
C THR A 58 40.07 -37.29 33.53
N LEU A 59 41.07 -36.44 33.76
CA LEU A 59 41.43 -35.40 32.78
C LEU A 59 41.78 -35.98 31.41
N ILE A 60 42.43 -37.16 31.39
CA ILE A 60 42.78 -37.89 30.16
C ILE A 60 41.51 -38.35 29.44
N GLY A 61 40.58 -39.00 30.16
CA GLY A 61 39.31 -39.46 29.59
C GLY A 61 38.41 -38.31 29.14
N LEU A 62 38.36 -37.22 29.91
CA LEU A 62 37.65 -35.99 29.55
C LEU A 62 38.25 -35.37 28.29
N SER A 63 39.58 -35.30 28.19
CA SER A 63 40.24 -34.75 27.01
C SER A 63 40.00 -35.58 25.76
N ALA A 64 40.07 -36.91 25.87
CA ALA A 64 39.77 -37.82 24.78
C ALA A 64 38.30 -37.74 24.30
N ARG A 65 37.36 -37.47 25.22
CA ARG A 65 35.94 -37.37 24.92
C ARG A 65 35.52 -35.99 24.40
N LEU A 66 36.05 -34.91 24.98
CA LEU A 66 35.55 -33.55 24.77
C LEU A 66 36.41 -32.72 23.81
N LEU A 67 37.74 -32.90 23.81
CA LEU A 67 38.65 -32.02 23.10
C LEU A 67 38.92 -32.48 21.67
N ALA A 68 39.28 -31.52 20.82
CA ALA A 68 39.79 -31.77 19.47
C ALA A 68 41.16 -32.46 19.52
N ASP A 69 42.01 -32.07 20.48
CA ASP A 69 43.30 -32.72 20.77
C ASP A 69 43.23 -33.44 22.13
N PRO A 70 43.13 -34.79 22.14
CA PRO A 70 43.14 -35.60 23.36
C PRO A 70 44.38 -35.42 24.24
N GLY A 71 45.51 -34.99 23.66
CA GLY A 71 46.78 -34.77 24.37
C GLY A 71 46.77 -33.57 25.32
N ARG A 72 45.79 -32.66 25.18
CA ARG A 72 45.71 -31.39 25.90
C ARG A 72 45.27 -31.45 27.37
N TRP A 73 45.21 -32.65 27.95
CA TRP A 73 44.78 -32.82 29.34
C TRP A 73 45.70 -32.11 30.35
N ARG A 74 47.00 -31.93 30.02
CA ARG A 74 47.96 -31.19 30.86
C ARG A 74 47.71 -29.69 30.83
N GLU A 75 47.43 -29.15 29.66
CA GLU A 75 47.04 -27.76 29.45
C GLU A 75 45.71 -27.49 30.16
N LEU A 76 44.75 -28.42 30.07
CA LEU A 76 43.47 -28.32 30.77
C LEU A 76 43.65 -28.28 32.29
N ALA A 77 44.57 -29.08 32.83
CA ALA A 77 44.93 -29.02 34.24
C ALA A 77 45.50 -27.65 34.64
N ARG A 78 46.34 -27.06 33.78
CA ARG A 78 46.98 -25.76 33.99
C ARG A 78 45.97 -24.62 33.99
N VAL A 79 45.04 -24.59 33.02
CA VAL A 79 43.95 -23.58 32.94
C VAL A 79 43.04 -23.63 34.17
N ASN A 80 42.88 -24.82 34.76
CA ASN A 80 42.07 -25.02 35.96
C ASN A 80 42.86 -24.92 37.28
N GLY A 81 44.16 -24.60 37.24
CA GLY A 81 44.99 -24.44 38.44
C GLY A 81 45.10 -25.72 39.29
N LEU A 82 45.06 -26.90 38.68
CA LEU A 82 45.06 -28.16 39.42
C LEU A 82 46.47 -28.50 39.95
N ALA A 83 46.60 -28.61 41.28
CA ALA A 83 47.86 -28.98 41.93
C ALA A 83 48.35 -30.39 41.58
N ASN A 84 47.41 -31.34 41.41
CA ASN A 84 47.72 -32.69 40.93
C ASN A 84 46.81 -33.04 39.74
N PRO A 85 47.33 -33.01 38.50
CA PRO A 85 46.57 -33.34 37.29
C PRO A 85 45.94 -34.74 37.26
N HIS A 86 46.43 -35.67 38.09
CA HIS A 86 45.89 -37.04 38.17
C HIS A 86 44.78 -37.19 39.21
N ARG A 87 44.42 -36.13 39.94
CA ARG A 87 43.34 -36.13 40.93
C ARG A 87 42.38 -34.98 40.67
N ILE A 88 41.17 -35.33 40.25
CA ILE A 88 40.03 -34.40 40.19
C ILE A 88 38.94 -34.90 41.14
N ALA A 89 38.34 -33.99 41.90
CA ALA A 89 37.25 -34.33 42.81
C ALA A 89 35.96 -34.53 42.03
N VAL A 90 35.03 -35.38 42.51
CA VAL A 90 33.68 -35.49 41.95
C VAL A 90 32.89 -34.23 42.30
N GLY A 91 32.15 -33.67 41.33
CA GLY A 91 31.42 -32.41 41.50
C GLY A 91 32.26 -31.15 41.32
N GLN A 92 33.56 -31.30 41.00
CA GLN A 92 34.45 -30.18 40.72
C GLN A 92 34.07 -29.52 39.38
N ALA A 93 33.97 -28.19 39.38
CA ALA A 93 33.80 -27.42 38.15
C ALA A 93 35.14 -27.27 37.42
N LEU A 94 35.21 -27.73 36.18
CA LEU A 94 36.34 -27.53 35.27
C LEU A 94 35.92 -26.56 34.16
N ARG A 95 36.74 -25.53 33.96
CA ARG A 95 36.63 -24.57 32.86
C ARG A 95 37.34 -25.13 31.64
N ILE A 96 36.56 -25.44 30.60
CA ILE A 96 37.07 -25.98 29.32
C ILE A 96 36.98 -24.88 28.26
N PRO A 97 38.10 -24.39 27.72
CA PRO A 97 38.07 -23.44 26.61
C PRO A 97 37.30 -24.00 25.41
N LEU A 98 36.39 -23.19 24.87
CA LEU A 98 35.44 -23.63 23.84
C LEU A 98 36.11 -23.89 22.48
N ASP A 99 37.20 -23.19 22.20
CA ASP A 99 38.06 -23.39 21.04
C ASP A 99 38.83 -24.71 21.09
N TRP A 100 38.91 -25.36 22.26
CA TRP A 100 39.57 -26.67 22.40
C TRP A 100 38.60 -27.84 22.19
N LEU A 101 37.29 -27.60 22.25
CA LEU A 101 36.28 -28.65 22.06
C LEU A 101 36.34 -29.22 20.65
N ARG A 102 36.04 -30.52 20.52
CA ARG A 102 35.86 -31.15 19.21
C ARG A 102 34.69 -30.48 18.50
N SER A 103 34.93 -29.99 17.29
CA SER A 103 33.92 -29.33 16.47
C SER A 103 33.90 -29.90 15.05
N GLU A 104 32.72 -29.92 14.45
CA GLU A 104 32.50 -30.36 13.07
C GLU A 104 31.87 -29.21 12.28
N PRO A 105 32.37 -28.87 11.08
CA PRO A 105 31.75 -27.86 10.23
C PRO A 105 30.30 -28.22 9.92
N ALA A 106 29.44 -27.21 9.93
CA ALA A 106 28.04 -27.36 9.53
C ALA A 106 27.64 -26.24 8.57
N THR A 107 26.76 -26.55 7.64
CA THR A 107 26.24 -25.56 6.69
C THR A 107 24.97 -24.91 7.23
N ALA A 108 24.81 -23.64 6.92
CA ALA A 108 23.53 -22.96 6.98
C ALA A 108 22.70 -23.30 5.73
N THR A 109 21.39 -23.06 5.78
CA THR A 109 20.48 -23.31 4.65
C THR A 109 19.76 -22.03 4.28
N VAL A 110 19.78 -21.69 2.99
CA VAL A 110 18.93 -20.62 2.45
C VAL A 110 17.48 -21.10 2.47
N ILE A 111 16.59 -20.35 3.14
CA ILE A 111 15.17 -20.70 3.27
C ILE A 111 14.23 -19.72 2.58
N GLY A 112 14.73 -18.55 2.18
CA GLY A 112 13.96 -17.57 1.41
C GLY A 112 14.87 -16.67 0.58
N VAL A 113 14.46 -16.40 -0.67
CA VAL A 113 15.15 -15.48 -1.60
C VAL A 113 14.09 -14.70 -2.37
N ALA A 114 14.24 -13.38 -2.42
CA ALA A 114 13.48 -12.51 -3.32
C ALA A 114 14.39 -11.40 -3.85
N GLY A 115 14.22 -11.04 -5.12
CA GLY A 115 15.12 -10.11 -5.80
C GLY A 115 16.56 -10.64 -5.89
N ARG A 116 17.54 -9.73 -6.03
CA ARG A 116 18.96 -10.10 -6.18
C ARG A 116 19.61 -10.47 -4.84
N ALA A 117 19.98 -11.74 -4.68
CA ALA A 117 20.84 -12.24 -3.62
C ALA A 117 21.95 -13.14 -4.17
N SER A 118 23.18 -12.99 -3.68
CA SER A 118 24.35 -13.73 -4.15
C SER A 118 25.24 -14.21 -3.03
N LEU A 119 25.94 -15.31 -3.32
CA LEU A 119 27.08 -15.83 -2.57
C LEU A 119 28.34 -15.29 -3.25
N LEU A 120 29.26 -14.72 -2.49
CA LEU A 120 30.51 -14.20 -3.03
C LEU A 120 31.64 -15.25 -2.89
N PRO A 121 32.37 -15.60 -3.97
CA PRO A 121 32.20 -15.16 -5.37
C PRO A 121 31.25 -16.04 -6.24
N ASP A 122 30.57 -17.04 -5.66
CA ASP A 122 29.92 -18.15 -6.40
C ASP A 122 28.59 -17.84 -7.12
N GLY A 123 28.11 -16.59 -7.12
CA GLY A 123 26.95 -16.17 -7.91
C GLY A 123 25.60 -16.21 -7.18
N ALA A 124 24.49 -16.22 -7.91
CA ALA A 124 23.14 -16.06 -7.34
C ALA A 124 22.75 -17.21 -6.39
N LEU A 125 22.08 -16.87 -5.29
CA LEU A 125 21.60 -17.84 -4.29
C LEU A 125 20.23 -18.41 -4.65
N GLN A 126 20.00 -19.66 -4.28
CA GLN A 126 18.71 -20.34 -4.42
C GLN A 126 18.20 -20.89 -3.09
N VAL A 127 16.88 -21.00 -2.95
CA VAL A 127 16.25 -21.65 -1.79
C VAL A 127 16.70 -23.11 -1.72
N GLY A 128 17.05 -23.57 -0.51
CA GLY A 128 17.58 -24.90 -0.25
C GLY A 128 19.11 -25.00 -0.36
N GLN A 129 19.79 -23.98 -0.90
CA GLN A 129 21.24 -23.98 -1.03
C GLN A 129 21.93 -24.00 0.35
N ALA A 130 22.96 -24.84 0.47
CA ALA A 130 23.81 -24.88 1.64
C ALA A 130 24.89 -23.78 1.58
N VAL A 131 25.09 -23.08 2.70
CA VAL A 131 26.12 -22.05 2.83
C VAL A 131 27.12 -22.47 3.91
N ALA A 132 28.39 -22.59 3.54
CA ALA A 132 29.46 -22.96 4.45
C ALA A 132 29.96 -21.77 5.29
N GLU A 133 30.68 -22.08 6.37
CA GLU A 133 31.46 -21.11 7.14
C GLU A 133 32.49 -20.38 6.25
N GLY A 134 32.76 -19.10 6.54
CA GLY A 134 33.67 -18.22 5.81
C GLY A 134 33.10 -17.67 4.50
N ARG A 135 31.86 -17.99 4.15
CA ARG A 135 31.21 -17.49 2.92
C ARG A 135 30.50 -16.17 3.18
N SER A 136 30.58 -15.26 2.20
CA SER A 136 29.93 -13.95 2.22
C SER A 136 28.65 -13.95 1.39
N LEU A 137 27.57 -13.44 1.98
CA LEU A 137 26.25 -13.26 1.41
C LEU A 137 26.05 -11.78 1.09
N GLN A 138 25.44 -11.49 -0.05
CA GLN A 138 25.14 -10.13 -0.48
C GLN A 138 23.72 -10.02 -1.05
N THR A 139 23.03 -8.94 -0.73
CA THR A 139 21.75 -8.55 -1.31
C THR A 139 21.89 -7.23 -2.08
N GLY A 140 21.15 -7.09 -3.19
CA GLY A 140 21.02 -5.83 -3.91
C GLY A 140 19.93 -4.92 -3.32
N ALA A 141 19.66 -3.80 -3.99
CA ALA A 141 18.62 -2.83 -3.57
C ALA A 141 17.19 -3.42 -3.51
N ASP A 142 16.92 -4.46 -4.30
CA ASP A 142 15.67 -5.22 -4.35
C ASP A 142 15.78 -6.57 -3.63
N GLY A 143 16.95 -6.88 -3.05
CA GLY A 143 17.30 -8.19 -2.53
C GLY A 143 16.87 -8.43 -1.09
N ASN A 144 16.20 -9.55 -0.86
CA ASN A 144 15.89 -10.09 0.45
C ASN A 144 16.36 -11.56 0.52
N LEU A 145 17.10 -11.89 1.58
CA LEU A 145 17.67 -13.22 1.77
C LEU A 145 17.43 -13.69 3.19
N THR A 146 16.88 -14.89 3.35
CA THR A 146 16.71 -15.53 4.65
C THR A 146 17.52 -16.81 4.73
N VAL A 147 18.36 -16.91 5.76
CA VAL A 147 19.26 -18.03 6.02
C VAL A 147 19.02 -18.57 7.42
N ARG A 148 18.90 -19.89 7.54
CA ARG A 148 18.82 -20.59 8.82
C ARG A 148 20.15 -21.27 9.12
N LEU A 149 20.72 -20.96 10.28
CA LEU A 149 21.97 -21.55 10.76
C LEU A 149 21.72 -22.91 11.45
N VAL A 150 22.81 -23.61 11.76
CA VAL A 150 22.79 -24.94 12.39
C VAL A 150 22.20 -24.94 13.80
N ASP A 151 22.27 -23.81 14.51
CA ASP A 151 21.71 -23.61 15.86
C ASP A 151 20.21 -23.22 15.83
N GLY A 152 19.60 -23.15 14.65
CA GLY A 152 18.22 -22.70 14.45
C GLY A 152 18.06 -21.18 14.37
N THR A 153 19.14 -20.40 14.51
CA THR A 153 19.12 -18.95 14.30
C THR A 153 18.70 -18.64 12.87
N VAL A 154 17.74 -17.72 12.72
CA VAL A 154 17.29 -17.23 11.42
C VAL A 154 17.81 -15.82 11.21
N LEU A 155 18.58 -15.65 10.13
CA LEU A 155 19.12 -14.37 9.66
C LEU A 155 18.31 -13.91 8.46
N ARG A 156 17.73 -12.72 8.52
CA ARG A 156 16.97 -12.10 7.43
C ARG A 156 17.69 -10.84 6.97
N LEU A 157 18.48 -10.97 5.91
CA LEU A 157 19.21 -9.88 5.29
C LEU A 157 18.24 -9.07 4.42
N ARG A 158 18.27 -7.75 4.59
CA ARG A 158 17.45 -6.80 3.81
C ARG A 158 18.25 -6.25 2.64
N ALA A 159 17.65 -5.32 1.90
CA ALA A 159 18.31 -4.66 0.78
C ALA A 159 19.71 -4.12 1.15
N ASP A 160 20.61 -4.13 0.17
CA ASP A 160 21.96 -3.56 0.24
C ASP A 160 22.79 -4.03 1.45
N SER A 161 22.71 -5.32 1.77
CA SER A 161 23.39 -5.92 2.92
C SER A 161 24.54 -6.84 2.51
N ARG A 162 25.59 -6.86 3.32
CA ARG A 162 26.72 -7.79 3.19
C ARG A 162 27.02 -8.43 4.53
N LEU A 163 27.02 -9.76 4.55
CA LEU A 163 27.16 -10.54 5.77
C LEU A 163 27.99 -11.81 5.51
N GLU A 164 28.97 -12.06 6.35
CA GLU A 164 29.79 -13.27 6.35
C GLU A 164 29.31 -14.25 7.43
N LEU A 165 29.20 -15.53 7.08
CA LEU A 165 29.00 -16.60 8.05
C LEU A 165 30.33 -16.96 8.73
N SER A 166 30.70 -16.20 9.75
CA SER A 166 32.00 -16.35 10.41
C SER A 166 32.17 -17.65 11.20
N GLU A 167 31.09 -18.18 11.79
CA GLU A 167 31.12 -19.47 12.52
C GLU A 167 29.83 -20.26 12.27
N SER A 168 29.97 -21.55 11.93
CA SER A 168 28.85 -22.49 11.83
C SER A 168 29.34 -23.91 12.08
N ARG A 169 29.31 -24.36 13.34
CA ARG A 169 29.88 -25.65 13.77
C ARG A 169 28.98 -26.38 14.75
N ARG A 170 29.03 -27.71 14.71
CA ARG A 170 28.46 -28.59 15.74
C ARG A 170 29.52 -28.93 16.76
N LEU A 171 29.10 -29.12 18.01
CA LEU A 171 29.91 -29.60 19.13
C LEU A 171 29.33 -30.94 19.61
N PRO A 172 29.63 -32.07 18.93
CA PRO A 172 28.99 -33.36 19.21
C PRO A 172 29.19 -33.82 20.65
N SER A 173 30.38 -33.58 21.21
CA SER A 173 30.77 -34.02 22.56
C SER A 173 29.92 -33.42 23.69
N VAL A 174 29.23 -32.31 23.44
CA VAL A 174 28.43 -31.57 24.42
C VAL A 174 27.00 -31.30 23.94
N GLY A 175 26.62 -31.85 22.78
CA GLY A 175 25.28 -31.65 22.20
C GLY A 175 24.97 -30.20 21.86
N GLY A 176 25.97 -29.46 21.39
CA GLY A 176 25.90 -28.01 21.19
C GLY A 176 26.19 -27.56 19.77
N THR A 177 26.08 -26.25 19.55
CA THR A 177 26.46 -25.58 18.31
C THR A 177 27.24 -24.31 18.62
N ARG A 178 28.10 -23.90 17.68
CA ARG A 178 28.71 -22.59 17.62
C ARG A 178 28.25 -21.91 16.35
N SER A 179 27.70 -20.72 16.49
CA SER A 179 27.17 -19.96 15.37
C SER A 179 27.46 -18.48 15.58
N GLY A 180 27.85 -17.83 14.50
CA GLY A 180 28.21 -16.42 14.53
C GLY A 180 28.30 -15.86 13.13
N THR A 181 28.12 -14.56 13.04
CA THR A 181 28.15 -13.84 11.77
C THR A 181 28.91 -12.54 11.91
N ARG A 182 29.41 -12.03 10.78
CA ARG A 182 29.94 -10.69 10.65
C ARG A 182 29.07 -9.91 9.67
N LEU A 183 28.46 -8.83 10.11
CA LEU A 183 27.73 -7.89 9.26
C LEU A 183 28.68 -6.75 8.88
N ASP A 184 29.01 -6.64 7.59
CA ASP A 184 29.92 -5.60 7.10
C ASP A 184 29.18 -4.32 6.71
N ALA A 185 27.97 -4.45 6.17
CA ALA A 185 27.14 -3.33 5.74
C ALA A 185 25.66 -3.74 5.66
N GLY A 186 24.78 -2.74 5.75
CA GLY A 186 23.34 -2.92 5.58
C GLY A 186 22.68 -3.44 6.84
N ARG A 187 21.63 -4.26 6.69
CA ARG A 187 20.71 -4.62 7.76
C ARG A 187 20.40 -6.10 7.80
N VAL A 188 20.35 -6.64 9.02
CA VAL A 188 19.91 -8.00 9.30
C VAL A 188 18.90 -8.01 10.45
N GLU A 189 17.81 -8.72 10.27
CA GLU A 189 16.86 -9.05 11.34
C GLU A 189 17.12 -10.49 11.80
N ILE A 190 17.31 -10.68 13.11
CA ILE A 190 17.82 -11.94 13.66
C ILE A 190 16.83 -12.47 14.68
N LYS A 191 16.45 -13.74 14.51
CA LYS A 191 15.81 -14.54 15.54
C LYS A 191 16.80 -15.60 15.99
N ALA A 192 17.50 -15.33 17.09
CA ALA A 192 18.55 -16.20 17.59
C ALA A 192 17.96 -17.47 18.21
N GLY A 193 18.57 -18.62 17.90
CA GLY A 193 18.27 -19.88 18.56
C GLY A 193 18.58 -19.83 20.05
N THR A 194 18.00 -20.75 20.81
CA THR A 194 18.34 -20.93 22.22
C THR A 194 19.64 -21.72 22.34
N ALA A 195 20.67 -21.11 22.92
CA ALA A 195 21.91 -21.82 23.22
C ALA A 195 21.71 -22.81 24.38
N GLY A 196 22.30 -24.00 24.25
CA GLY A 196 22.35 -25.01 25.31
C GLY A 196 22.99 -24.47 26.60
N ALA A 197 22.65 -25.05 27.74
CA ALA A 197 23.19 -24.62 29.03
C ALA A 197 24.73 -24.69 29.04
N GLY A 198 25.38 -23.59 29.44
CA GLY A 198 26.84 -23.50 29.53
C GLY A 198 27.57 -23.24 28.20
N LEU A 199 26.86 -23.13 27.08
CA LEU A 199 27.44 -22.81 25.77
C LEU A 199 27.27 -21.33 25.43
N PRO A 200 28.18 -20.75 24.62
CA PRO A 200 28.10 -19.35 24.24
C PRO A 200 26.87 -19.14 23.36
N GLY A 201 26.28 -17.96 23.47
CA GLY A 201 25.19 -17.53 22.62
C GLY A 201 25.65 -17.19 21.20
N PHE A 202 24.67 -16.87 20.35
CA PHE A 202 24.92 -16.36 19.00
C PHE A 202 25.60 -14.98 19.07
N ARG A 203 26.48 -14.67 18.11
CA ARG A 203 27.22 -13.40 18.05
C ARG A 203 27.17 -12.77 16.66
N VAL A 204 27.03 -11.45 16.65
CA VAL A 204 27.12 -10.60 15.45
C VAL A 204 28.32 -9.69 15.63
N ARG A 205 29.32 -9.84 14.77
CA ARG A 205 30.45 -8.91 14.67
C ARG A 205 30.10 -7.84 13.66
N THR A 206 30.44 -6.60 13.98
CA THR A 206 30.37 -5.46 13.06
C THR A 206 31.72 -4.73 13.09
N PRO A 207 32.01 -3.84 12.13
CA PRO A 207 33.24 -3.06 12.17
C PRO A 207 33.42 -2.24 13.47
N GLN A 208 32.32 -1.81 14.08
CA GLN A 208 32.30 -0.96 15.28
C GLN A 208 32.32 -1.75 16.60
N GLY A 209 31.86 -3.00 16.60
CA GLY A 209 31.77 -3.78 17.84
C GLY A 209 31.05 -5.12 17.69
N VAL A 210 30.85 -5.79 18.83
CA VAL A 210 30.25 -7.12 18.90
C VAL A 210 28.92 -7.05 19.64
N LEU A 211 27.89 -7.66 19.06
CA LEU A 211 26.60 -7.91 19.69
C LEU A 211 26.51 -9.39 20.06
N ALA A 212 26.37 -9.69 21.35
CA ALA A 212 26.24 -11.06 21.85
C ALA A 212 24.85 -11.30 22.40
N VAL A 213 24.24 -12.44 22.04
CA VAL A 213 22.83 -12.71 22.33
C VAL A 213 22.57 -14.14 22.76
N ARG A 214 21.51 -14.33 23.55
CA ARG A 214 21.03 -15.66 23.93
C ARG A 214 19.50 -15.70 23.87
N GLY A 215 18.94 -16.38 22.86
CA GLY A 215 17.49 -16.56 22.71
C GLY A 215 16.73 -15.24 22.57
N THR A 216 17.09 -14.43 21.58
CA THR A 216 16.55 -13.08 21.39
C THR A 216 16.09 -12.83 19.95
N ALA A 217 15.11 -11.95 19.80
CA ALA A 217 14.78 -11.32 18.53
C ALA A 217 15.30 -9.88 18.54
N PHE A 218 16.09 -9.51 17.54
CA PHE A 218 16.70 -8.19 17.44
C PHE A 218 17.04 -7.84 15.99
N ARG A 219 17.28 -6.56 15.75
CA ARG A 219 17.66 -6.03 14.44
C ARG A 219 19.02 -5.36 14.58
N VAL A 220 19.84 -5.44 13.53
CA VAL A 220 21.15 -4.78 13.47
C VAL A 220 21.30 -4.10 12.13
N GLU A 221 21.76 -2.85 12.16
CA GLU A 221 22.12 -2.07 10.98
C GLU A 221 23.54 -1.53 11.12
N VAL A 222 24.34 -1.66 10.06
CA VAL A 222 25.65 -1.03 9.93
C VAL A 222 25.54 0.09 8.91
N ALA A 223 25.55 1.32 9.40
CA ALA A 223 25.57 2.53 8.59
C ALA A 223 27.03 2.88 8.27
N THR A 224 27.46 2.61 7.04
CA THR A 224 28.86 2.79 6.61
C THR A 224 29.26 4.26 6.47
N ASP A 225 28.31 5.14 6.16
CA ASP A 225 28.50 6.59 6.06
C ASP A 225 28.79 7.24 7.42
N ARG A 226 28.13 6.77 8.48
CA ARG A 226 28.29 7.28 9.85
C ARG A 226 29.27 6.48 10.69
N ALA A 227 29.77 5.37 10.15
CA ALA A 227 30.57 4.40 10.87
C ALA A 227 29.92 3.99 12.21
N THR A 228 28.61 3.74 12.20
CA THR A 228 27.85 3.34 13.39
C THR A 228 27.16 2.01 13.19
N THR A 229 27.18 1.16 14.22
CA THR A 229 26.31 -0.01 14.32
C THR A 229 25.12 0.33 15.21
N ARG A 230 23.91 0.21 14.69
CA ARG A 230 22.67 0.34 15.46
C ARG A 230 22.07 -1.03 15.69
N GLY A 231 21.42 -1.21 16.83
CA GLY A 231 20.61 -2.40 17.04
C GLY A 231 19.40 -2.14 17.92
N GLU A 232 18.32 -2.81 17.58
CA GLU A 232 17.02 -2.74 18.27
C GLU A 232 16.68 -4.11 18.86
N VAL A 233 16.45 -4.18 20.17
CA VAL A 233 16.13 -5.44 20.87
C VAL A 233 14.61 -5.58 21.00
N LEU A 234 14.05 -6.62 20.40
CA LEU A 234 12.61 -6.87 20.39
C LEU A 234 12.20 -7.87 21.49
N GLU A 235 13.04 -8.88 21.71
CA GLU A 235 12.83 -9.92 22.73
C GLU A 235 14.16 -10.23 23.44
N GLY A 236 14.11 -10.45 24.77
CA GLY A 236 15.26 -10.84 25.58
C GLY A 236 16.27 -9.71 25.83
N THR A 237 17.58 -10.02 25.74
CA THR A 237 18.67 -9.08 26.06
C THR A 237 19.86 -9.30 25.14
N VAL A 238 20.39 -8.20 24.60
CA VAL A 238 21.57 -8.19 23.72
C VAL A 238 22.67 -7.40 24.38
N ALA A 239 23.88 -7.95 24.45
CA ALA A 239 25.04 -7.23 24.95
C ALA A 239 25.75 -6.51 23.80
N PHE A 240 25.73 -5.18 23.81
CA PHE A 240 26.44 -4.30 22.88
C PHE A 240 27.83 -4.03 23.48
N SER A 241 28.88 -4.62 22.90
CA SER A 241 30.26 -4.52 23.43
C SER A 241 30.35 -4.77 24.95
N GLY A 242 29.57 -5.73 25.46
CA GLY A 242 29.49 -6.09 26.89
C GLY A 242 28.40 -5.38 27.69
N GLN A 243 27.82 -4.27 27.19
CA GLN A 243 26.75 -3.55 27.87
C GLN A 243 25.36 -4.14 27.52
N PRO A 244 24.56 -4.58 28.50
CA PRO A 244 23.27 -5.21 28.24
C PRO A 244 22.21 -4.18 27.83
N VAL A 245 21.46 -4.50 26.78
CA VAL A 245 20.27 -3.76 26.32
C VAL A 245 19.11 -4.73 26.28
N THR A 246 18.03 -4.38 26.99
CA THR A 246 16.83 -5.23 27.12
C THR A 246 15.80 -4.94 26.03
N ALA A 247 14.85 -5.86 25.86
CA ALA A 247 13.72 -5.70 24.97
C ALA A 247 13.02 -4.33 25.09
N GLY A 248 12.56 -3.81 23.95
CA GLY A 248 11.90 -2.51 23.84
C GLY A 248 12.85 -1.33 23.76
N HIS A 249 14.15 -1.57 23.62
CA HIS A 249 15.16 -0.51 23.50
C HIS A 249 16.09 -0.71 22.31
N GLY A 250 16.58 0.39 21.76
CA GLY A 250 17.67 0.46 20.79
C GLY A 250 18.92 1.08 21.39
N SER A 251 20.09 0.69 20.89
CA SER A 251 21.38 1.31 21.22
C SER A 251 22.32 1.27 20.01
N ALA A 252 23.36 2.09 20.04
CA ALA A 252 24.33 2.23 18.97
C ALA A 252 25.76 2.08 19.49
N ILE A 253 26.65 1.57 18.63
CA ILE A 253 28.09 1.53 18.83
C ILE A 253 28.70 2.49 17.81
N ASP A 254 29.44 3.49 18.29
CA ASP A 254 30.13 4.46 17.44
C ASP A 254 31.46 3.90 16.88
N ALA A 255 32.16 4.70 16.08
CA ALA A 255 33.43 4.33 15.46
C ALA A 255 34.55 4.05 16.47
N ASP A 256 34.46 4.59 17.69
CA ASP A 256 35.42 4.39 18.78
C ASP A 256 35.04 3.18 19.65
N GLY A 257 33.98 2.45 19.30
CA GLY A 257 33.46 1.31 20.05
C GLY A 257 32.67 1.70 21.30
N ARG A 258 32.30 2.97 21.47
CA ARG A 258 31.50 3.43 22.62
C ARG A 258 30.04 3.13 22.37
N VAL A 259 29.39 2.62 23.42
CA VAL A 259 27.97 2.25 23.40
C VAL A 259 27.13 3.43 23.88
N ALA A 260 26.14 3.82 23.09
CA ALA A 260 25.20 4.88 23.41
C ALA A 260 24.18 4.42 24.46
N PRO A 261 23.62 5.34 25.27
CA PRO A 261 22.51 5.02 26.17
C PRO A 261 21.34 4.36 25.43
N ALA A 262 20.69 3.41 26.07
CA ALA A 262 19.52 2.73 25.53
C ALA A 262 18.35 3.72 25.36
N SER A 263 17.72 3.71 24.19
CA SER A 263 16.56 4.55 23.84
C SER A 263 15.32 3.67 23.67
N PRO A 264 14.14 4.05 24.20
CA PRO A 264 12.92 3.27 24.02
C PRO A 264 12.49 3.23 22.56
N LEU A 265 11.96 2.08 22.13
CA LEU A 265 11.40 1.89 20.79
C LEU A 265 9.95 2.38 20.74
N ALA A 266 9.56 2.98 19.61
CA ALA A 266 8.19 3.42 19.39
C ALA A 266 7.20 2.23 19.40
N PRO A 267 5.96 2.43 19.88
CA PRO A 267 4.93 1.40 19.85
C PRO A 267 4.57 1.00 18.40
N ALA A 268 3.97 -0.17 18.25
CA ALA A 268 3.48 -0.65 16.96
C ALA A 268 2.35 0.29 16.45
N PRO A 269 2.34 0.66 15.16
CA PRO A 269 1.30 1.51 14.61
C PRO A 269 -0.05 0.77 14.53
N ASP A 270 -1.15 1.52 14.63
CA ASP A 270 -2.49 0.97 14.38
C ASP A 270 -2.75 0.85 12.87
N LEU A 271 -3.00 -0.37 12.41
CA LEU A 271 -3.28 -0.71 11.01
C LEU A 271 -4.74 -1.15 10.78
N ALA A 272 -5.61 -1.08 11.79
CA ALA A 272 -6.97 -1.64 11.72
C ALA A 272 -7.84 -1.01 10.62
N ALA A 273 -7.55 0.25 10.25
CA ALA A 273 -8.25 0.98 9.19
C ALA A 273 -7.78 0.63 7.77
N LEU A 274 -6.71 -0.16 7.60
CA LEU A 274 -6.18 -0.49 6.28
C LEU A 274 -7.13 -1.45 5.52
N PRO A 275 -7.36 -1.23 4.22
CA PRO A 275 -8.21 -2.11 3.43
C PRO A 275 -7.60 -3.52 3.30
N GLY A 276 -8.44 -4.55 3.44
CA GLY A 276 -8.05 -5.95 3.23
C GLY A 276 -8.05 -6.39 1.77
N LEU A 277 -8.67 -5.61 0.87
CA LEU A 277 -8.72 -5.91 -0.57
C LEU A 277 -8.13 -4.74 -1.37
N GLN A 278 -7.17 -5.05 -2.23
CA GLN A 278 -6.52 -4.14 -3.14
C GLN A 278 -6.85 -4.54 -4.58
N GLN A 279 -7.33 -3.60 -5.37
CA GLN A 279 -7.84 -3.85 -6.74
C GLN A 279 -7.11 -3.02 -7.80
N ARG A 280 -5.98 -2.40 -7.44
CA ARG A 280 -5.14 -1.61 -8.33
C ARG A 280 -3.73 -2.20 -8.32
N LEU A 281 -3.07 -2.21 -9.49
CA LEU A 281 -1.71 -2.74 -9.65
C LEU A 281 -0.69 -2.04 -8.75
N LEU A 282 -0.83 -0.71 -8.61
CA LEU A 282 -0.08 0.05 -7.62
C LEU A 282 -0.84 0.00 -6.30
N VAL A 283 -0.39 -0.87 -5.40
CA VAL A 283 -0.96 -1.04 -4.07
C VAL A 283 -0.63 0.18 -3.22
N ARG A 284 -1.64 0.75 -2.58
CA ARG A 284 -1.52 1.95 -1.74
C ARG A 284 -2.16 1.72 -0.38
N PHE A 285 -1.42 2.10 0.67
CA PHE A 285 -1.93 2.16 2.03
C PHE A 285 -1.68 3.57 2.59
N ALA A 286 -2.74 4.28 2.96
CA ALA A 286 -2.62 5.53 3.68
C ALA A 286 -2.37 5.22 5.16
N LEU A 287 -1.33 5.82 5.74
CA LEU A 287 -1.00 5.66 7.16
C LEU A 287 -1.32 6.96 7.91
N PRO A 288 -1.92 6.88 9.12
CA PRO A 288 -1.96 8.03 10.00
C PRO A 288 -0.52 8.40 10.37
N ARG A 289 -0.14 9.68 10.33
CA ARG A 289 1.19 10.14 10.77
C ARG A 289 1.07 10.72 12.18
N PRO A 290 1.26 9.91 13.24
CA PRO A 290 1.27 10.44 14.60
C PRO A 290 2.50 11.33 14.80
N GLU A 291 2.46 12.19 15.82
CA GLU A 291 3.62 12.95 16.26
C GLU A 291 4.77 12.00 16.63
N GLY A 292 6.01 12.42 16.38
CA GLY A 292 7.19 11.62 16.70
C GLY A 292 7.55 10.54 15.66
N VAL A 293 6.90 10.50 14.49
CA VAL A 293 7.28 9.58 13.39
C VAL A 293 7.94 10.34 12.23
N ARG A 294 9.25 10.11 12.05
CA ARG A 294 10.04 10.66 10.95
C ARG A 294 9.76 9.94 9.64
N ALA A 295 9.74 8.62 9.67
CA ALA A 295 9.55 7.76 8.50
C ALA A 295 8.86 6.45 8.89
N TRP A 296 8.46 5.70 7.87
CA TRP A 296 7.89 4.37 7.98
C TRP A 296 8.80 3.39 7.26
N ARG A 297 8.94 2.20 7.82
CA ARG A 297 9.39 1.04 7.07
C ARG A 297 8.24 0.08 6.88
N ALA A 298 8.11 -0.46 5.67
CA ALA A 298 7.07 -1.40 5.35
C ALA A 298 7.57 -2.55 4.48
N GLN A 299 7.12 -3.75 4.80
CA GLN A 299 7.50 -5.00 4.14
C GLN A 299 6.26 -5.75 3.68
N VAL A 300 6.31 -6.34 2.48
CA VAL A 300 5.27 -7.24 1.96
C VAL A 300 5.85 -8.64 1.85
N ALA A 301 5.21 -9.60 2.52
CA ALA A 301 5.63 -11.01 2.55
C ALA A 301 4.50 -11.95 2.13
N VAL A 302 4.88 -13.16 1.72
CA VAL A 302 3.95 -14.25 1.39
C VAL A 302 3.77 -15.27 2.52
N ASP A 303 4.53 -15.12 3.61
CA ASP A 303 4.52 -16.01 4.76
C ASP A 303 4.54 -15.21 6.08
N ALA A 304 3.95 -15.80 7.13
CA ALA A 304 3.80 -15.13 8.42
C ALA A 304 5.13 -15.01 9.21
N SER A 305 6.17 -15.76 8.85
CA SER A 305 7.50 -15.62 9.43
C SER A 305 8.33 -14.49 8.80
N PHE A 306 7.84 -13.89 7.71
CA PHE A 306 8.55 -12.89 6.91
C PHE A 306 9.91 -13.41 6.43
N ASP A 307 9.96 -14.70 6.10
CA ASP A 307 11.15 -15.34 5.53
C ASP A 307 11.28 -15.02 4.03
N THR A 308 10.15 -14.81 3.34
CA THR A 308 10.08 -14.38 1.94
C THR A 308 9.40 -13.02 1.82
N VAL A 309 10.21 -11.97 1.82
CA VAL A 309 9.79 -10.57 1.66
C VAL A 309 9.94 -10.17 0.18
N LEU A 310 8.82 -9.89 -0.50
CA LEU A 310 8.80 -9.50 -1.91
C LEU A 310 9.08 -8.01 -2.12
N ALA A 311 8.78 -7.18 -1.12
CA ALA A 311 9.06 -5.75 -1.17
C ALA A 311 9.41 -5.24 0.24
N ASP A 312 10.41 -4.36 0.32
CA ASP A 312 10.83 -3.65 1.53
C ASP A 312 11.09 -2.20 1.14
N LEU A 313 10.44 -1.25 1.81
CA LEU A 313 10.62 0.18 1.53
C LEU A 313 10.70 0.99 2.81
N THR A 314 11.35 2.14 2.70
CA THR A 314 11.32 3.20 3.71
C THR A 314 10.80 4.49 3.08
N THR A 315 9.86 5.16 3.75
CA THR A 315 9.25 6.41 3.24
C THR A 315 8.96 7.40 4.36
N ALA A 316 9.21 8.69 4.12
CA ALA A 316 8.77 9.77 5.00
C ALA A 316 7.35 10.28 4.66
N GLY A 317 6.74 9.74 3.61
CA GLY A 317 5.39 10.10 3.19
C GLY A 317 4.29 9.47 4.05
N ALA A 318 3.06 9.94 3.87
CA ALA A 318 1.86 9.41 4.52
C ALA A 318 1.24 8.20 3.78
N GLU A 319 1.89 7.73 2.72
CA GLU A 319 1.43 6.58 1.94
C GLU A 319 2.55 5.57 1.72
N LEU A 320 2.22 4.29 1.89
CA LEU A 320 3.01 3.17 1.39
C LEU A 320 2.59 2.84 -0.03
N ARG A 321 3.56 2.55 -0.90
CA ARG A 321 3.32 2.28 -2.32
C ARG A 321 4.12 1.07 -2.76
N PHE A 322 3.44 0.02 -3.22
CA PHE A 322 4.08 -1.19 -3.73
C PHE A 322 3.63 -1.44 -5.17
N ALA A 323 4.60 -1.66 -6.05
CA ALA A 323 4.39 -2.02 -7.45
C ALA A 323 4.80 -3.48 -7.69
N ASP A 324 4.47 -3.99 -8.87
CA ASP A 324 4.95 -5.28 -9.39
C ASP A 324 4.62 -6.52 -8.53
N LEU A 325 3.61 -6.40 -7.67
CA LEU A 325 3.07 -7.54 -6.94
C LEU A 325 2.14 -8.36 -7.86
N PRO A 326 2.30 -9.70 -7.91
CA PRO A 326 1.29 -10.58 -8.49
C PRO A 326 -0.05 -10.51 -7.75
N ASP A 327 -1.11 -11.00 -8.36
CA ASP A 327 -2.37 -11.20 -7.63
C ASP A 327 -2.18 -12.33 -6.61
N GLY A 328 -2.64 -12.14 -5.38
CA GLY A 328 -2.41 -13.08 -4.27
C GLY A 328 -2.78 -12.53 -2.91
N ASP A 329 -2.59 -13.37 -1.89
CA ASP A 329 -2.75 -13.01 -0.48
C ASP A 329 -1.39 -12.71 0.15
N TYR A 330 -1.31 -11.63 0.93
CA TYR A 330 -0.08 -11.07 1.44
C TYR A 330 -0.19 -10.65 2.90
N LEU A 331 0.95 -10.58 3.57
CA LEU A 331 1.11 -9.88 4.84
C LEU A 331 1.92 -8.60 4.61
N LEU A 332 1.38 -7.48 5.08
CA LEU A 332 2.07 -6.21 5.22
C LEU A 332 2.58 -6.11 6.66
N ARG A 333 3.85 -5.78 6.85
CA ARG A 333 4.43 -5.37 8.13
C ARG A 333 4.83 -3.92 8.07
N VAL A 334 4.43 -3.12 9.07
CA VAL A 334 4.72 -1.70 9.15
C VAL A 334 5.32 -1.38 10.51
N ARG A 335 6.36 -0.55 10.53
CA ARG A 335 6.93 0.00 11.76
C ARG A 335 7.30 1.47 11.59
N ALA A 336 7.11 2.23 12.66
CA ALA A 336 7.49 3.63 12.74
C ALA A 336 9.01 3.76 12.90
N ILE A 337 9.58 4.79 12.30
CA ILE A 337 10.96 5.23 12.50
C ILE A 337 10.92 6.61 13.16
N ASP A 338 11.54 6.71 14.34
CA ASP A 338 11.56 7.95 15.12
C ASP A 338 12.57 8.99 14.54
N PRO A 339 12.63 10.23 15.07
CA PRO A 339 13.57 11.24 14.61
C PRO A 339 15.05 10.83 14.71
N GLN A 340 15.40 10.05 15.74
CA GLN A 340 16.74 9.50 16.00
C GLN A 340 17.09 8.36 15.02
N GLY A 341 16.08 7.79 14.36
CA GLY A 341 16.17 6.74 13.36
C GLY A 341 16.03 5.32 13.93
N TRP A 342 15.45 5.15 15.12
CA TRP A 342 15.13 3.85 15.69
C TRP A 342 13.86 3.28 15.05
N GLU A 343 13.91 2.01 14.68
CA GLU A 343 12.74 1.30 14.16
C GLU A 343 11.92 0.67 15.32
N GLY A 344 10.65 1.06 15.45
CA GLY A 344 9.74 0.60 16.50
C GLY A 344 9.27 -0.84 16.37
N TYR A 345 8.24 -1.19 17.14
CA TYR A 345 7.59 -2.50 17.05
C TYR A 345 6.85 -2.68 15.72
N ASP A 346 6.78 -3.94 15.27
CA ASP A 346 6.07 -4.34 14.06
C ASP A 346 4.56 -4.38 14.29
N ALA A 347 3.78 -3.86 13.34
CA ALA A 347 2.37 -4.14 13.19
C ALA A 347 2.12 -4.84 11.85
N ASP A 348 1.31 -5.90 11.87
CA ASP A 348 1.05 -6.72 10.69
C ASP A 348 -0.41 -6.55 10.23
N HIS A 349 -0.63 -6.49 8.92
CA HIS A 349 -1.94 -6.39 8.28
C HIS A 349 -2.04 -7.38 7.13
N ARG A 350 -3.16 -8.09 7.02
CA ARG A 350 -3.40 -9.04 5.92
C ARG A 350 -4.17 -8.34 4.81
N PHE A 351 -3.73 -8.52 3.56
CA PHE A 351 -4.47 -8.01 2.41
C PHE A 351 -4.37 -8.96 1.22
N ARG A 352 -5.37 -8.87 0.34
CA ARG A 352 -5.41 -9.56 -0.95
C ARG A 352 -5.27 -8.56 -2.09
N LEU A 353 -4.36 -8.82 -3.02
CA LEU A 353 -4.29 -8.13 -4.30
C LEU A 353 -5.07 -8.92 -5.36
N LYS A 354 -6.11 -8.30 -5.91
CA LYS A 354 -6.91 -8.82 -7.03
C LYS A 354 -7.13 -7.72 -8.05
N ALA A 355 -6.07 -7.38 -8.77
CA ALA A 355 -6.06 -6.29 -9.75
C ALA A 355 -6.17 -6.78 -11.20
N ARG A 356 -6.02 -8.10 -11.45
CA ARG A 356 -5.98 -8.68 -12.80
C ARG A 356 -7.10 -9.72 -13.03
N PRO A 357 -7.56 -9.93 -14.28
CA PRO A 357 -7.25 -9.14 -15.47
C PRO A 357 -7.70 -7.68 -15.29
N GLU A 358 -7.03 -6.75 -15.94
CA GLU A 358 -7.36 -5.34 -15.79
C GLU A 358 -8.71 -5.02 -16.43
N ALA A 359 -9.38 -3.98 -15.93
CA ALA A 359 -10.60 -3.50 -16.54
C ALA A 359 -10.28 -2.93 -17.94
N PRO A 360 -11.08 -3.28 -18.97
CA PRO A 360 -10.87 -2.73 -20.31
C PRO A 360 -11.08 -1.21 -20.35
N LEU A 361 -10.37 -0.53 -21.25
CA LEU A 361 -10.48 0.92 -21.40
C LEU A 361 -11.73 1.30 -22.23
N PRO A 362 -12.68 2.07 -21.67
CA PRO A 362 -13.87 2.51 -22.41
C PRO A 362 -13.52 3.48 -23.55
N SER A 363 -14.04 3.24 -24.75
CA SER A 363 -13.88 4.10 -25.93
C SER A 363 -15.15 4.87 -26.30
N SER A 364 -16.34 4.28 -26.12
CA SER A 364 -17.63 4.92 -26.36
C SER A 364 -18.67 4.55 -25.29
N PRO A 365 -19.53 5.48 -24.86
CA PRO A 365 -19.53 6.90 -25.19
C PRO A 365 -18.33 7.65 -24.57
N ALA A 366 -18.08 8.87 -25.05
CA ALA A 366 -17.13 9.77 -24.41
C ALA A 366 -17.57 10.11 -22.97
N PRO A 367 -16.65 10.42 -22.03
CA PRO A 367 -17.02 10.85 -20.69
C PRO A 367 -17.98 12.05 -20.74
N GLY A 368 -19.16 11.93 -20.14
CA GLY A 368 -20.17 13.00 -20.11
C GLY A 368 -20.90 13.22 -21.43
N ALA A 369 -20.82 12.27 -22.39
CA ALA A 369 -21.52 12.39 -23.66
C ALA A 369 -23.02 12.55 -23.46
N VAL A 370 -23.64 13.34 -24.33
CA VAL A 370 -25.09 13.53 -24.38
C VAL A 370 -25.61 12.90 -25.66
N LEU A 371 -26.47 11.90 -25.51
CA LEU A 371 -27.03 11.08 -26.56
C LEU A 371 -28.53 11.38 -26.71
N SER A 372 -29.07 11.17 -27.90
CA SER A 372 -30.50 11.28 -28.17
C SER A 372 -31.05 9.91 -28.58
N GLY A 373 -32.28 9.60 -28.16
CA GLY A 373 -32.95 8.33 -28.44
C GLY A 373 -32.74 7.28 -27.34
N GLU A 374 -33.25 6.07 -27.56
CA GLU A 374 -33.34 5.03 -26.51
C GLU A 374 -32.28 3.93 -26.60
N ARG A 375 -31.38 4.05 -27.59
CA ARG A 375 -30.34 3.07 -27.93
C ARG A 375 -28.96 3.66 -27.69
N VAL A 376 -28.15 2.97 -26.88
CA VAL A 376 -26.78 3.37 -26.55
C VAL A 376 -25.80 2.29 -27.02
N SER A 377 -24.81 2.70 -27.83
CA SER A 377 -23.68 1.84 -28.20
C SER A 377 -22.49 2.09 -27.27
N LEU A 378 -22.11 1.04 -26.55
CA LEU A 378 -20.98 0.99 -25.64
C LEU A 378 -19.85 0.25 -26.32
N ALA A 379 -18.64 0.78 -26.23
CA ALA A 379 -17.45 0.15 -26.79
C ALA A 379 -16.25 0.35 -25.87
N TRP A 380 -15.32 -0.60 -25.93
CA TRP A 380 -14.09 -0.59 -25.14
C TRP A 380 -12.94 -1.25 -25.90
N ALA A 381 -11.71 -1.08 -25.42
CA ALA A 381 -10.57 -1.81 -25.94
C ALA A 381 -10.64 -3.28 -25.54
N ALA A 382 -10.31 -4.22 -26.44
CA ALA A 382 -10.22 -5.63 -26.08
C ALA A 382 -9.05 -5.86 -25.09
N HIS A 383 -9.25 -6.74 -24.11
CA HIS A 383 -8.23 -7.14 -23.15
C HIS A 383 -7.71 -8.54 -23.51
N ALA A 384 -6.40 -8.71 -23.65
CA ALA A 384 -5.80 -9.95 -24.19
C ALA A 384 -6.11 -11.20 -23.35
N GLU A 385 -6.22 -11.06 -22.02
CA GLU A 385 -6.57 -12.16 -21.13
C GLU A 385 -8.08 -12.39 -20.95
N ALA A 386 -8.94 -11.52 -21.51
CA ALA A 386 -10.38 -11.64 -21.31
C ALA A 386 -10.99 -12.67 -22.28
N GLY A 387 -11.69 -13.65 -21.72
CA GLY A 387 -12.58 -14.55 -22.47
C GLY A 387 -13.99 -13.97 -22.65
N SER A 388 -14.43 -13.13 -21.71
CA SER A 388 -15.67 -12.36 -21.80
C SER A 388 -15.59 -11.09 -20.97
N TYR A 389 -16.59 -10.21 -21.11
CA TYR A 389 -16.76 -9.01 -20.31
C TYR A 389 -18.08 -9.04 -19.55
N ARG A 390 -18.09 -8.36 -18.40
CA ARG A 390 -19.34 -8.01 -17.69
C ARG A 390 -19.45 -6.49 -17.62
N LEU A 391 -20.64 -5.97 -17.90
CA LEU A 391 -20.93 -4.54 -17.96
C LEU A 391 -22.16 -4.23 -17.10
N GLN A 392 -22.10 -3.17 -16.31
CA GLN A 392 -23.24 -2.67 -15.54
C GLN A 392 -23.55 -1.22 -15.90
N ILE A 393 -24.84 -0.88 -15.94
CA ILE A 393 -25.35 0.50 -16.08
C ILE A 393 -26.24 0.80 -14.88
N ALA A 394 -26.05 1.94 -14.25
CA ALA A 394 -26.83 2.41 -13.10
C ALA A 394 -27.14 3.91 -13.21
N GLY A 395 -28.16 4.36 -12.47
CA GLY A 395 -28.45 5.80 -12.29
C GLY A 395 -27.62 6.45 -11.17
N ASP A 396 -27.14 5.65 -10.22
CA ASP A 396 -26.37 6.09 -9.05
C ASP A 396 -24.87 5.79 -9.21
N ALA A 397 -24.06 6.16 -8.22
CA ALA A 397 -22.61 5.96 -8.22
C ALA A 397 -22.16 4.64 -7.58
N GLY A 398 -23.00 4.02 -6.75
CA GLY A 398 -22.70 2.80 -6.00
C GLY A 398 -22.94 1.52 -6.81
N PHE A 399 -23.80 1.57 -7.83
CA PHE A 399 -24.25 0.41 -8.59
C PHE A 399 -24.86 -0.68 -7.68
N GLU A 400 -25.55 -0.28 -6.62
CA GLU A 400 -26.19 -1.22 -5.67
C GLU A 400 -27.35 -1.98 -6.35
N ALA A 401 -28.09 -1.31 -7.23
CA ALA A 401 -29.16 -1.87 -8.04
C ALA A 401 -28.96 -1.46 -9.52
N PRO A 402 -28.08 -2.15 -10.27
CA PRO A 402 -27.84 -1.80 -11.67
C PRO A 402 -29.10 -1.98 -12.51
N LEU A 403 -29.40 -0.98 -13.34
CA LEU A 403 -30.51 -1.00 -14.31
C LEU A 403 -30.31 -2.03 -15.41
N ARG A 404 -29.04 -2.28 -15.76
CA ARG A 404 -28.60 -3.32 -16.67
C ARG A 404 -27.34 -3.98 -16.11
N ASP A 405 -27.31 -5.31 -16.17
CA ASP A 405 -26.14 -6.12 -15.82
C ASP A 405 -25.98 -7.18 -16.91
N LEU A 406 -25.05 -6.91 -17.83
CA LEU A 406 -24.80 -7.73 -18.99
C LEU A 406 -23.57 -8.59 -18.70
N ALA A 407 -23.75 -9.90 -18.71
CA ALA A 407 -22.68 -10.87 -18.55
C ALA A 407 -22.29 -11.52 -19.87
N ASP A 408 -21.14 -12.21 -19.88
CA ASP A 408 -20.69 -13.08 -20.97
C ASP A 408 -20.60 -12.40 -22.34
N LEU A 409 -20.27 -11.11 -22.35
CA LEU A 409 -20.07 -10.35 -23.58
C LEU A 409 -18.77 -10.80 -24.25
N GLY A 410 -18.87 -11.50 -25.38
CA GLY A 410 -17.72 -12.05 -26.11
C GLY A 410 -17.00 -11.06 -27.05
N THR A 411 -17.59 -9.88 -27.29
CA THR A 411 -17.02 -8.85 -28.17
C THR A 411 -16.80 -7.55 -27.40
N PRO A 412 -15.85 -6.68 -27.84
CA PRO A 412 -15.51 -5.43 -27.16
C PRO A 412 -16.54 -4.31 -27.43
N GLY A 413 -17.83 -4.64 -27.32
CA GLY A 413 -18.93 -3.70 -27.47
C GLY A 413 -20.27 -4.31 -27.09
N ALA A 414 -21.22 -3.45 -26.75
CA ALA A 414 -22.59 -3.82 -26.45
C ALA A 414 -23.55 -2.72 -26.92
N VAL A 415 -24.76 -3.11 -27.29
CA VAL A 415 -25.86 -2.18 -27.56
C VAL A 415 -26.90 -2.38 -26.49
N VAL A 416 -27.33 -1.29 -25.88
CA VAL A 416 -28.36 -1.29 -24.83
C VAL A 416 -29.52 -0.43 -25.25
N ASP A 417 -30.70 -1.04 -25.28
CA ASP A 417 -31.96 -0.40 -25.63
C ASP A 417 -32.85 -0.18 -24.39
N GLY A 418 -33.84 0.70 -24.54
CA GLY A 418 -34.88 0.94 -23.54
C GLY A 418 -34.37 1.67 -22.31
N LEU A 419 -33.40 2.56 -22.49
CA LEU A 419 -33.01 3.53 -21.47
C LEU A 419 -33.84 4.80 -21.66
N ALA A 420 -34.60 5.17 -20.64
CA ALA A 420 -35.37 6.40 -20.63
C ALA A 420 -34.43 7.64 -20.66
N PRO A 421 -34.95 8.83 -20.98
CA PRO A 421 -34.19 10.06 -20.78
C PRO A 421 -33.74 10.21 -19.33
N GLY A 422 -32.45 10.50 -19.13
CA GLY A 422 -31.85 10.52 -17.80
C GLY A 422 -30.32 10.48 -17.82
N ARG A 423 -29.72 10.53 -16.63
CA ARG A 423 -28.27 10.46 -16.42
C ARG A 423 -27.88 9.07 -15.96
N TYR A 424 -26.87 8.51 -16.59
CA TYR A 424 -26.42 7.16 -16.36
C TYR A 424 -24.91 7.11 -16.11
N ARG A 425 -24.51 6.08 -15.38
CA ARG A 425 -23.12 5.66 -15.21
C ARG A 425 -23.00 4.21 -15.63
N TRP A 426 -21.88 3.86 -16.21
CA TRP A 426 -21.58 2.47 -16.55
C TRP A 426 -20.16 2.10 -16.16
N ARG A 427 -19.96 0.83 -15.82
CA ARG A 427 -18.67 0.22 -15.50
C ARG A 427 -18.58 -1.15 -16.14
N LEU A 428 -17.36 -1.60 -16.38
CA LEU A 428 -17.09 -2.90 -17.00
C LEU A 428 -15.88 -3.56 -16.36
N ARG A 429 -15.79 -4.89 -16.51
CA ARG A 429 -14.64 -5.69 -16.07
C ARG A 429 -14.35 -6.82 -17.05
N SER A 430 -13.09 -7.22 -17.09
CA SER A 430 -12.63 -8.41 -17.81
C SER A 430 -12.89 -9.68 -17.02
N VAL A 431 -13.22 -10.77 -17.70
CA VAL A 431 -13.37 -12.11 -17.14
C VAL A 431 -12.51 -13.07 -17.95
N ARG A 432 -11.56 -13.75 -17.31
CA ARG A 432 -10.73 -14.77 -17.97
C ARG A 432 -11.58 -16.01 -18.32
N PRO A 433 -11.14 -16.82 -19.29
CA PRO A 433 -11.67 -18.17 -19.45
C PRO A 433 -11.63 -18.93 -18.11
N GLY A 434 -12.72 -19.60 -17.74
CA GLY A 434 -12.87 -20.24 -16.43
C GLY A 434 -13.48 -19.36 -15.33
N GLY A 435 -13.82 -18.10 -15.63
CA GLY A 435 -14.66 -17.25 -14.76
C GLY A 435 -13.90 -16.36 -13.78
N ASP A 436 -12.56 -16.36 -13.81
CA ASP A 436 -11.75 -15.47 -12.96
C ASP A 436 -11.91 -14.01 -13.41
N ALA A 437 -12.66 -13.24 -12.64
CA ALA A 437 -12.99 -11.86 -12.96
C ALA A 437 -12.03 -10.85 -12.32
N GLY A 438 -11.65 -9.86 -13.10
CA GLY A 438 -10.91 -8.69 -12.63
C GLY A 438 -11.77 -7.72 -11.81
N PRO A 439 -11.15 -6.65 -11.28
CA PRO A 439 -11.89 -5.58 -10.64
C PRO A 439 -12.75 -4.82 -11.65
N TRP A 440 -13.76 -4.10 -11.13
CA TRP A 440 -14.50 -3.15 -11.94
C TRP A 440 -13.61 -1.95 -12.29
N GLY A 441 -13.68 -1.51 -13.54
CA GLY A 441 -13.07 -0.26 -13.97
C GLY A 441 -13.77 0.96 -13.39
N ASP A 442 -13.18 2.12 -13.62
CA ASP A 442 -13.76 3.40 -13.23
C ASP A 442 -15.08 3.65 -13.98
N ALA A 443 -16.08 4.13 -13.25
CA ALA A 443 -17.39 4.38 -13.81
C ALA A 443 -17.36 5.60 -14.75
N ARG A 444 -17.95 5.46 -15.95
CA ARG A 444 -18.08 6.55 -16.93
C ARG A 444 -19.53 7.00 -17.01
N GLY A 445 -19.76 8.32 -17.05
CA GLY A 445 -21.09 8.92 -17.16
C GLY A 445 -21.51 9.25 -18.60
N PHE A 446 -22.81 9.18 -18.89
CA PHE A 446 -23.46 9.73 -20.09
C PHE A 446 -24.90 10.17 -19.77
N GLU A 447 -25.48 11.01 -20.62
CA GLU A 447 -26.86 11.49 -20.51
C GLU A 447 -27.65 11.11 -21.76
N ILE A 448 -28.87 10.64 -21.59
CA ILE A 448 -29.85 10.46 -22.67
C ILE A 448 -30.85 11.60 -22.58
N ARG A 449 -31.02 12.33 -23.68
CA ARG A 449 -32.05 13.35 -23.83
C ARG A 449 -33.19 12.87 -24.72
N PRO A 450 -34.41 13.38 -24.51
CA PRO A 450 -35.51 13.10 -25.42
C PRO A 450 -35.14 13.60 -26.83
N PRO A 451 -35.58 12.90 -27.90
CA PRO A 451 -35.43 13.41 -29.25
C PRO A 451 -36.14 14.78 -29.37
N PRO A 452 -35.62 15.71 -30.20
CA PRO A 452 -36.33 16.96 -30.46
C PRO A 452 -37.73 16.65 -31.03
N PRO A 453 -38.77 17.41 -30.64
CA PRO A 453 -40.10 17.20 -31.18
C PRO A 453 -40.09 17.46 -32.70
N ASN A 454 -40.71 16.58 -33.49
CA ASN A 454 -40.92 16.83 -34.91
C ASN A 454 -41.79 18.08 -35.09
N PRO A 455 -41.43 19.02 -35.97
CA PRO A 455 -42.27 20.16 -36.23
C PRO A 455 -43.61 19.71 -36.86
N PRO A 456 -44.76 20.25 -36.42
CA PRO A 456 -46.02 20.01 -37.11
C PRO A 456 -45.95 20.49 -38.56
N PRO A 457 -46.69 19.86 -39.49
CA PRO A 457 -46.73 20.32 -40.88
C PRO A 457 -47.26 21.76 -40.94
N PRO A 458 -46.84 22.55 -41.95
CA PRO A 458 -47.36 23.90 -42.13
C PRO A 458 -48.88 23.86 -42.30
N ARG A 459 -49.58 24.77 -41.62
CA ARG A 459 -51.05 24.87 -41.70
C ARG A 459 -51.44 26.25 -42.19
N ILE A 460 -52.33 26.28 -43.18
CA ILE A 460 -52.97 27.48 -43.66
C ILE A 460 -54.39 27.47 -43.08
N GLY A 461 -54.64 28.30 -42.07
CA GLY A 461 -55.95 28.52 -41.49
C GLY A 461 -56.73 29.61 -42.22
N ASP A 462 -57.94 29.93 -41.75
CA ASP A 462 -58.78 30.97 -42.37
C ASP A 462 -58.19 32.38 -42.16
N GLU A 463 -57.47 32.59 -41.05
CA GLU A 463 -56.93 33.88 -40.60
C GLU A 463 -55.41 33.87 -40.34
N SER A 464 -54.76 32.70 -40.27
CA SER A 464 -53.32 32.59 -39.94
C SER A 464 -52.57 31.51 -40.74
N LEU A 465 -51.28 31.76 -40.97
CA LEU A 465 -50.30 30.84 -41.52
C LEU A 465 -49.40 30.35 -40.37
N SER A 466 -49.46 29.06 -40.07
CA SER A 466 -48.61 28.42 -39.06
C SER A 466 -47.48 27.64 -39.72
N LEU A 467 -46.24 27.94 -39.33
CA LEU A 467 -45.04 27.21 -39.76
C LEU A 467 -44.26 26.74 -38.53
N ALA A 468 -43.68 25.56 -38.60
CA ALA A 468 -42.78 25.04 -37.57
C ALA A 468 -41.55 24.39 -38.23
N TRP A 469 -40.43 24.40 -37.52
CA TRP A 469 -39.16 23.83 -37.95
C TRP A 469 -38.44 23.16 -36.78
N GLU A 470 -37.32 22.49 -37.04
CA GLU A 470 -36.48 21.93 -35.99
C GLU A 470 -35.59 23.02 -35.37
N GLY A 471 -35.43 22.98 -34.04
CA GLY A 471 -34.57 23.92 -33.32
C GLY A 471 -33.95 23.29 -32.08
N GLN A 472 -32.76 23.74 -31.70
CA GLN A 472 -32.09 23.33 -30.46
C GLN A 472 -32.49 24.25 -29.29
N PRO A 473 -32.42 23.76 -28.03
CA PRO A 473 -32.68 24.58 -26.86
C PRO A 473 -31.80 25.84 -26.81
N GLY A 474 -32.42 27.00 -26.63
CA GLY A 474 -31.73 28.30 -26.51
C GLY A 474 -31.51 29.05 -27.83
N GLN A 475 -31.78 28.44 -28.98
CA GLN A 475 -31.70 29.12 -30.27
C GLN A 475 -32.84 30.13 -30.45
N ARG A 476 -32.52 31.24 -31.12
CA ARG A 476 -33.51 32.20 -31.65
C ARG A 476 -33.54 32.15 -33.17
N PHE A 477 -34.59 32.67 -33.77
CA PHE A 477 -34.85 32.58 -35.19
C PHE A 477 -35.34 33.92 -35.73
N ASP A 478 -34.76 34.37 -36.84
CA ASP A 478 -35.39 35.41 -37.65
C ASP A 478 -36.15 34.74 -38.78
N VAL A 479 -37.42 35.11 -38.99
CA VAL A 479 -38.27 34.58 -40.07
C VAL A 479 -38.78 35.73 -40.92
N GLN A 480 -38.66 35.60 -42.24
CA GLN A 480 -39.17 36.57 -43.20
C GLN A 480 -40.16 35.93 -44.16
N LEU A 481 -41.20 36.68 -44.48
CA LEU A 481 -42.21 36.37 -45.48
C LEU A 481 -42.24 37.49 -46.52
N ALA A 482 -42.27 37.15 -47.81
CA ALA A 482 -42.31 38.12 -48.91
C ALA A 482 -43.20 37.64 -50.07
N ARG A 483 -43.53 38.54 -51.00
CA ARG A 483 -44.25 38.20 -52.25
C ARG A 483 -43.34 37.71 -53.37
N ASP A 484 -42.03 37.93 -53.26
CA ASP A 484 -41.01 37.55 -54.24
C ASP A 484 -39.87 36.75 -53.59
N PRO A 485 -39.19 35.86 -54.35
CA PRO A 485 -38.11 35.02 -53.81
C PRO A 485 -36.84 35.79 -53.43
N ALA A 486 -36.69 37.04 -53.90
CA ALA A 486 -35.57 37.90 -53.54
C ALA A 486 -35.81 38.68 -52.23
N PHE A 487 -37.02 38.55 -51.64
CA PHE A 487 -37.44 39.26 -50.43
C PHE A 487 -37.36 40.79 -50.56
N THR A 488 -37.63 41.31 -51.74
CA THR A 488 -37.70 42.77 -52.01
C THR A 488 -39.07 43.36 -51.67
N GLN A 489 -40.13 42.56 -51.73
CA GLN A 489 -41.51 42.86 -51.34
C GLN A 489 -41.87 42.13 -50.04
N GLY A 490 -41.31 42.60 -48.93
CA GLY A 490 -41.54 42.04 -47.61
C GLY A 490 -43.00 42.16 -47.15
N VAL A 491 -43.49 41.09 -46.53
CA VAL A 491 -44.83 40.99 -45.92
C VAL A 491 -44.73 40.96 -44.41
N ALA A 492 -43.83 40.12 -43.86
CA ALA A 492 -43.60 40.02 -42.42
C ALA A 492 -42.12 39.71 -42.14
N SER A 493 -41.62 40.20 -41.00
CA SER A 493 -40.31 39.86 -40.47
C SER A 493 -40.42 39.79 -38.95
N VAL A 494 -40.13 38.63 -38.37
CA VAL A 494 -40.28 38.39 -36.92
C VAL A 494 -39.04 37.70 -36.35
N GLU A 495 -38.70 38.04 -35.11
CA GLU A 495 -37.69 37.34 -34.31
C GLU A 495 -38.39 36.50 -33.24
N LEU A 496 -37.96 35.25 -33.06
CA LEU A 496 -38.64 34.25 -32.24
C LEU A 496 -37.60 33.49 -31.40
N ASP A 497 -37.96 33.09 -30.19
CA ASP A 497 -37.16 32.25 -29.28
C ASP A 497 -37.62 30.78 -29.27
N ARG A 498 -38.49 30.43 -30.23
CA ARG A 498 -39.07 29.11 -30.41
C ARG A 498 -39.09 28.72 -31.89
N PRO A 499 -39.00 27.43 -32.22
CA PRO A 499 -38.91 26.98 -33.61
C PRO A 499 -40.29 26.85 -34.29
N ALA A 500 -41.16 27.85 -34.08
CA ALA A 500 -42.48 27.93 -34.67
C ALA A 500 -42.96 29.38 -34.75
N VAL A 501 -43.74 29.69 -35.80
CA VAL A 501 -44.36 30.99 -36.01
C VAL A 501 -45.82 30.82 -36.42
N GLU A 502 -46.66 31.73 -35.95
CA GLU A 502 -47.99 31.95 -36.47
C GLU A 502 -48.05 33.39 -36.99
N LEU A 503 -48.23 33.53 -38.30
CA LEU A 503 -48.30 34.81 -39.01
C LEU A 503 -49.76 35.08 -39.40
N PRO A 504 -50.24 36.33 -39.38
CA PRO A 504 -51.51 36.69 -40.00
C PRO A 504 -51.52 36.28 -41.49
N LEU A 505 -52.67 35.86 -42.01
CA LEU A 505 -52.77 35.43 -43.41
C LEU A 505 -52.37 36.59 -44.34
N PRO A 506 -51.36 36.43 -45.21
CA PRO A 506 -50.79 37.53 -46.01
C PRO A 506 -51.65 37.93 -47.24
N GLY A 507 -52.87 37.39 -47.36
CA GLY A 507 -53.69 37.38 -48.56
C GLY A 507 -53.55 36.06 -49.33
N SER A 508 -54.20 35.96 -50.50
CA SER A 508 -54.09 34.80 -51.39
C SER A 508 -52.89 34.91 -52.34
N GLY A 509 -52.49 33.77 -52.91
CA GLY A 509 -51.37 33.65 -53.85
C GLY A 509 -50.12 33.04 -53.24
N ARG A 510 -49.05 33.05 -54.04
CA ARG A 510 -47.74 32.50 -53.64
C ARG A 510 -46.96 33.50 -52.80
N PHE A 511 -46.45 33.04 -51.67
CA PHE A 511 -45.52 33.78 -50.81
C PHE A 511 -44.23 32.99 -50.64
N TRP A 512 -43.16 33.69 -50.26
CA TRP A 512 -41.84 33.12 -50.03
C TRP A 512 -41.44 33.31 -48.58
N VAL A 513 -41.01 32.24 -47.92
CA VAL A 513 -40.51 32.24 -46.55
C VAL A 513 -39.04 31.86 -46.51
N ARG A 514 -38.28 32.51 -45.63
CA ARG A 514 -36.92 32.10 -45.25
C ARG A 514 -36.71 32.33 -43.77
N LEU A 515 -35.82 31.56 -43.17
CA LEU A 515 -35.44 31.72 -41.77
C LEU A 515 -33.92 31.71 -41.62
N ARG A 516 -33.41 32.23 -40.50
CA ARG A 516 -32.04 32.02 -40.06
C ARG A 516 -31.98 31.81 -38.56
N VAL A 517 -31.01 31.04 -38.12
CA VAL A 517 -30.80 30.70 -36.71
C VAL A 517 -29.84 31.71 -36.07
N ARG A 518 -30.09 32.01 -34.80
CA ARG A 518 -29.18 32.75 -33.91
C ARG A 518 -28.89 31.88 -32.70
N ASP A 519 -27.64 31.49 -32.53
CA ASP A 519 -27.21 30.65 -31.42
C ASP A 519 -26.96 31.48 -30.13
N PRO A 520 -27.02 30.85 -28.94
CA PRO A 520 -26.80 31.53 -27.66
C PRO A 520 -25.43 32.20 -27.51
N ASP A 521 -24.43 31.75 -28.26
CA ASP A 521 -23.07 32.32 -28.29
C ASP A 521 -22.95 33.57 -29.18
N GLY A 522 -24.07 34.00 -29.77
CA GLY A 522 -24.15 35.17 -30.65
C GLY A 522 -23.88 34.86 -32.12
N PHE A 523 -23.63 33.61 -32.51
CA PHE A 523 -23.51 33.23 -33.91
C PHE A 523 -24.84 33.43 -34.66
N ILE A 524 -24.77 34.03 -35.85
CA ILE A 524 -25.93 34.26 -36.73
C ILE A 524 -25.72 33.47 -38.01
N GLY A 525 -26.55 32.46 -38.22
CA GLY A 525 -26.52 31.62 -39.41
C GLY A 525 -26.94 32.37 -40.69
N PRO A 526 -26.59 31.83 -41.87
CA PRO A 526 -27.11 32.35 -43.13
C PRO A 526 -28.62 32.13 -43.21
N TRP A 527 -29.27 32.90 -44.09
CA TRP A 527 -30.66 32.64 -44.47
C TRP A 527 -30.77 31.29 -45.18
N THR A 528 -31.84 30.54 -44.87
CA THR A 528 -32.23 29.37 -45.66
C THR A 528 -32.53 29.77 -47.10
N ALA A 529 -32.47 28.79 -48.01
CA ALA A 529 -33.03 28.97 -49.34
C ALA A 529 -34.50 29.43 -49.23
N PRO A 530 -34.96 30.36 -50.09
CA PRO A 530 -36.37 30.74 -50.16
C PRO A 530 -37.26 29.52 -50.41
N GLN A 531 -38.30 29.35 -49.60
CA GLN A 531 -39.31 28.31 -49.78
C GLN A 531 -40.65 28.96 -50.12
N SER A 532 -41.42 28.39 -51.05
CA SER A 532 -42.73 28.93 -51.40
C SER A 532 -43.86 28.30 -50.58
N VAL A 533 -44.83 29.11 -50.18
CA VAL A 533 -46.12 28.69 -49.64
C VAL A 533 -47.23 29.26 -50.51
N ASP A 534 -48.11 28.40 -51.01
CA ASP A 534 -49.26 28.80 -51.82
C ASP A 534 -50.49 28.94 -50.92
N VAL A 535 -50.98 30.17 -50.75
CA VAL A 535 -52.21 30.46 -50.00
C VAL A 535 -53.37 30.42 -50.99
N PRO A 536 -54.35 29.52 -50.83
CA PRO A 536 -55.44 29.35 -51.79
C PRO A 536 -56.26 30.62 -51.93
N HIS A 537 -56.82 30.81 -53.13
CA HIS A 537 -57.84 31.82 -53.35
C HIS A 537 -59.13 31.25 -52.75
N CYS A 538 -59.85 32.06 -51.99
CA CYS A 538 -61.12 31.63 -51.42
C CYS A 538 -62.08 32.79 -51.41
N LEU A 539 -63.35 32.50 -51.72
CA LEU A 539 -64.43 33.45 -51.53
C LEU A 539 -64.52 33.74 -50.04
N ARG A 540 -64.45 35.00 -49.60
CA ARG A 540 -64.52 35.37 -48.18
C ARG A 540 -65.89 35.95 -47.84
N ASP A 541 -66.43 35.59 -46.67
CA ASP A 541 -67.67 36.16 -46.14
C ASP A 541 -67.45 37.54 -45.51
N GLY A 542 -68.52 38.16 -44.99
CA GLY A 542 -68.46 39.48 -44.33
C GLY A 542 -67.62 39.53 -43.04
N SER A 543 -67.17 38.38 -42.53
CA SER A 543 -66.23 38.26 -41.41
C SER A 543 -64.79 38.00 -41.86
N GLY A 544 -64.54 37.91 -43.17
CA GLY A 544 -63.22 37.69 -43.74
C GLY A 544 -62.80 36.22 -43.81
N ARG A 545 -63.69 35.25 -43.53
CA ARG A 545 -63.39 33.82 -43.54
C ARG A 545 -63.72 33.18 -44.88
N CYS A 546 -62.95 32.16 -45.28
CA CYS A 546 -63.23 31.41 -46.50
C CYS A 546 -64.61 30.72 -46.42
N VAL A 547 -65.46 30.98 -47.41
CA VAL A 547 -66.76 30.33 -47.60
C VAL A 547 -66.52 28.88 -47.96
N ARG A 548 -67.20 27.97 -47.27
CA ARG A 548 -67.07 26.52 -47.45
C ARG A 548 -68.34 25.93 -48.03
N ALA A 549 -68.20 24.94 -48.91
CA ALA A 549 -69.28 24.11 -49.43
C ALA A 549 -68.97 22.65 -49.09
N GLY A 550 -69.62 22.10 -48.06
CA GLY A 550 -69.20 20.83 -47.46
C GLY A 550 -67.82 20.95 -46.81
N ASP A 551 -66.94 19.97 -47.05
CA ASP A 551 -65.56 19.96 -46.53
C ASP A 551 -64.57 20.74 -47.42
N GLY A 552 -65.04 21.29 -48.55
CA GLY A 552 -64.23 22.05 -49.51
C GLY A 552 -64.32 23.57 -49.31
N ILE A 553 -63.23 24.27 -49.58
CA ILE A 553 -63.21 25.73 -49.69
C ILE A 553 -63.71 26.12 -51.08
N VAL A 554 -64.61 27.12 -51.14
CA VAL A 554 -65.09 27.68 -52.42
C VAL A 554 -64.00 28.60 -52.98
N ASP A 555 -63.25 28.11 -53.95
CA ASP A 555 -62.22 28.85 -54.67
C ASP A 555 -62.85 29.78 -55.72
N THR A 556 -62.25 30.95 -55.97
CA THR A 556 -62.75 31.98 -56.90
C THR A 556 -62.01 32.01 -58.23
N VAL A 557 -61.10 31.06 -58.47
CA VAL A 557 -60.40 30.88 -59.75
C VAL A 557 -60.88 29.57 -60.39
N PRO A 558 -61.22 29.55 -61.69
CA PRO A 558 -61.71 28.34 -62.38
C PRO A 558 -60.70 27.19 -62.44
#